data_AF-K2N2K4-F1
#
_entry.id   AF-K2N2K4-F1
#
_cell.length_a   1.000
_cell.length_b   1.000
_cell.length_c   1.000
_cell.angle_alpha   90.00
_cell.angle_beta   90.00
_cell.angle_gamma   90.00
#
_symmetry.space_group_name_H-M   'P 1'
#
loop_
_entity.id
_entity.type
_entity.pdbx_description
1 polymer ?
#
loop_
_entity_poly.entity_id
_entity_poly.type
_entity_poly.pdbx_seq_one_letter_code
_entity_poly.pdbx_strand_id
1 'polypeptide(L)'
;SGGGMSLTVLIGVMTGDLANVTFDGCTWRNGAVLLLVGNAHAAVGSLNIVVTGSTFSDALLSPEGVFPPRTNITISGNRFTVTRRISRLGLVLRKPSCVAMNGLAIANDSAVVLSGNVFQTVRASSSAIHFVRSGLRVSWHSLFAVVGNTFYTDSTNSTLIYLERSGQSSLLGVLNNSAVVIRGNFVTSPVKCFVQILSVLRVESLSAVVFQGNDMQESLVVFLVSYSSNIYYNSWLQLSGNLCRGIPSEAFAFFNPTVNLRESTVSVSGNQFISSKGMTKVLRILLETTDITNGAIVAACNTVNGEEGATYIIPSMYNAIILTCSDPCALATSCFPAYTTTASSDGCACTCAEGGHGDACLPVVVPEPPSTDGADLCVRDVRVDVEVNAGLGTSAACYVGVIFAADVVVDMVSMSGS
;
A
#
# COMPACT_ATOMS: atom_id res chain seq x y z
N SER A 1 10.62 23.58 13.79
CA SER A 1 11.46 23.34 12.59
C SER A 1 12.92 23.23 13.01
N GLY A 2 13.76 22.56 12.23
CA GLY A 2 15.21 22.47 12.47
C GLY A 2 15.72 21.04 12.63
N GLY A 3 16.97 20.79 12.23
CA GLY A 3 17.57 19.47 12.30
C GLY A 3 17.76 19.03 13.75
N GLY A 4 17.31 17.81 14.08
CA GLY A 4 17.35 17.29 15.45
C GLY A 4 16.15 17.69 16.32
N MET A 5 15.24 18.55 15.82
CA MET A 5 14.00 18.85 16.52
C MET A 5 13.04 17.67 16.42
N SER A 6 12.67 17.10 17.56
CA SER A 6 11.73 15.98 17.65
C SER A 6 10.62 16.35 18.63
N LEU A 7 9.36 16.27 18.18
CA LEU A 7 8.24 16.17 19.10
C LEU A 7 7.95 14.68 19.31
N THR A 8 8.08 14.24 20.55
CA THR A 8 7.88 12.83 20.90
C THR A 8 6.61 12.68 21.72
N VAL A 9 5.66 11.92 21.21
CA VAL A 9 4.49 11.45 21.96
C VAL A 9 4.88 10.12 22.62
N LEU A 10 5.02 10.14 23.94
CA LEU A 10 5.35 8.96 24.74
C LEU A 10 4.06 8.28 25.20
N ILE A 11 3.63 7.22 24.51
CA ILE A 11 2.37 6.53 24.84
C ILE A 11 2.48 5.81 26.20
N GLY A 12 3.68 5.35 26.58
CA GLY A 12 3.90 4.60 27.83
C GLY A 12 3.61 5.35 29.13
N VAL A 13 3.45 6.67 29.09
CA VAL A 13 3.09 7.48 30.27
C VAL A 13 1.63 7.92 30.27
N MET A 14 0.86 7.55 29.24
CA MET A 14 -0.57 7.85 29.18
C MET A 14 -1.35 6.94 30.13
N THR A 15 -2.39 7.51 30.75
CA THR A 15 -3.26 6.86 31.73
C THR A 15 -4.72 7.23 31.45
N GLY A 16 -5.66 6.47 32.02
CA GLY A 16 -7.10 6.70 31.89
C GLY A 16 -7.77 5.83 30.82
N ASP A 17 -9.10 5.87 30.74
CA ASP A 17 -9.85 4.96 29.87
C ASP A 17 -9.68 5.25 28.37
N LEU A 18 -9.48 6.54 28.03
CA LEU A 18 -9.34 7.01 26.65
C LEU A 18 -8.34 8.17 26.59
N ALA A 19 -7.41 8.13 25.64
CA ALA A 19 -6.57 9.27 25.28
C ALA A 19 -6.75 9.64 23.80
N ASN A 20 -6.90 10.93 23.53
CA ASN A 20 -6.98 11.48 22.19
C ASN A 20 -5.84 12.48 21.98
N VAL A 21 -5.08 12.31 20.90
CA VAL A 21 -4.01 13.22 20.48
C VAL A 21 -4.25 13.61 19.04
N THR A 22 -4.36 14.91 18.77
CA THR A 22 -4.63 15.43 17.42
C THR A 22 -3.57 16.44 17.02
N PHE A 23 -2.99 16.23 15.85
CA PHE A 23 -2.14 17.17 15.13
C PHE A 23 -2.89 17.62 13.89
N ASP A 24 -3.46 18.82 13.95
CA ASP A 24 -4.25 19.40 12.87
C ASP A 24 -3.56 20.65 12.33
N GLY A 25 -3.45 20.77 11.00
CA GLY A 25 -2.85 21.94 10.33
C GLY A 25 -1.38 22.20 10.68
N CYS A 26 -0.66 21.21 11.21
CA CYS A 26 0.70 21.40 11.70
C CYS A 26 1.71 21.50 10.54
N THR A 27 2.74 22.33 10.70
CA THR A 27 3.81 22.49 9.71
C THR A 27 5.15 22.03 10.26
N TRP A 28 5.67 20.94 9.70
CA TRP A 28 6.94 20.30 10.07
C TRP A 28 7.97 20.58 8.99
N ARG A 29 9.11 21.18 9.35
CA ARG A 29 10.13 21.58 8.36
C ARG A 29 11.56 21.37 8.82
N ASN A 30 12.46 21.28 7.84
CA ASN A 30 13.91 21.38 8.00
C ASN A 30 14.55 20.31 8.90
N GLY A 31 14.05 19.08 8.81
CA GLY A 31 14.54 17.94 9.58
C GLY A 31 13.78 17.67 10.87
N ALA A 32 12.63 18.33 11.06
CA ALA A 32 11.77 18.08 12.21
C ALA A 32 11.18 16.66 12.16
N VAL A 33 10.99 16.05 13.32
CA VAL A 33 10.42 14.71 13.47
C VAL A 33 9.21 14.76 14.39
N LEU A 34 8.10 14.17 13.95
CA LEU A 34 7.00 13.76 14.83
C LEU A 34 7.18 12.27 15.12
N LEU A 35 7.52 11.94 16.37
CA LEU A 35 7.79 10.59 16.82
C LEU A 35 6.66 10.10 17.74
N LEU A 36 6.00 9.00 17.38
CA LEU A 36 5.00 8.35 18.22
C LEU A 36 5.60 7.04 18.76
N VAL A 37 5.83 6.97 20.06
CA VAL A 37 6.50 5.83 20.71
C VAL A 37 5.48 4.98 21.46
N GLY A 38 5.08 3.86 20.86
CA GLY A 38 4.17 2.89 21.46
C GLY A 38 4.81 2.17 22.65
N ASN A 39 3.99 1.88 23.67
CA ASN A 39 4.32 0.94 24.73
C ASN A 39 3.11 0.04 25.01
N ALA A 40 3.28 -1.27 24.87
CA ALA A 40 2.22 -2.26 25.09
C ALA A 40 1.66 -2.27 26.52
N HIS A 41 2.45 -1.77 27.49
CA HIS A 41 2.10 -1.72 28.91
C HIS A 41 1.63 -0.33 29.36
N ALA A 42 1.30 0.56 28.40
CA ALA A 42 0.68 1.83 28.75
C ALA A 42 -0.61 1.59 29.53
N ALA A 43 -0.84 2.40 30.58
CA ALA A 43 -2.02 2.27 31.45
C ALA A 43 -3.28 2.92 30.85
N VAL A 44 -3.24 3.26 29.56
CA VAL A 44 -4.38 3.83 28.84
C VAL A 44 -5.26 2.72 28.27
N GLY A 45 -6.58 2.86 28.42
CA GLY A 45 -7.54 1.86 27.96
C GLY A 45 -7.70 1.79 26.44
N SER A 46 -7.91 2.93 25.78
CA SER A 46 -7.99 3.08 24.33
C SER A 46 -7.29 4.36 23.88
N LEU A 47 -6.76 4.39 22.66
CA LEU A 47 -5.92 5.49 22.19
C LEU A 47 -6.29 5.91 20.77
N ASN A 48 -6.59 7.19 20.56
CA ASN A 48 -6.76 7.75 19.23
C ASN A 48 -5.69 8.80 18.95
N ILE A 49 -4.93 8.62 17.88
CA ILE A 49 -3.96 9.59 17.38
C ILE A 49 -4.36 10.00 15.97
N VAL A 50 -4.58 11.29 15.75
CA VAL A 50 -4.93 11.84 14.44
C VAL A 50 -3.85 12.82 14.00
N VAL A 51 -3.29 12.60 12.81
CA VAL A 51 -2.42 13.54 12.11
C VAL A 51 -3.14 13.94 10.83
N THR A 52 -3.62 15.18 10.75
CA THR A 52 -4.44 15.64 9.63
C THR A 52 -4.12 17.05 9.19
N GLY A 53 -4.41 17.35 7.92
CA GLY A 53 -4.23 18.67 7.31
C GLY A 53 -2.79 19.22 7.41
N SER A 54 -1.82 18.38 7.75
CA SER A 54 -0.47 18.82 8.13
C SER A 54 0.47 18.78 6.93
N THR A 55 1.49 19.63 6.96
CA THR A 55 2.54 19.69 5.94
C THR A 55 3.88 19.27 6.52
N PHE A 56 4.52 18.27 5.91
CA PHE A 56 5.85 17.79 6.25
C PHE A 56 6.81 18.09 5.09
N SER A 57 7.64 19.13 5.23
CA SER A 57 8.63 19.53 4.22
C SER A 57 10.03 19.24 4.70
N ASP A 58 10.67 18.23 4.13
CA ASP A 58 11.91 17.63 4.67
C ASP A 58 11.77 17.35 6.16
N ALA A 59 10.68 16.70 6.53
CA ALA A 59 10.35 16.31 7.88
C ALA A 59 9.85 14.86 7.89
N LEU A 60 9.87 14.23 9.07
CA LEU A 60 9.58 12.81 9.21
C LEU A 60 8.45 12.57 10.20
N LEU A 61 7.47 11.76 9.80
CA LEU A 61 6.52 11.13 10.72
C LEU A 61 7.01 9.71 11.04
N SER A 62 7.11 9.37 12.33
CA SER A 62 7.69 8.12 12.78
C SER A 62 6.87 7.46 13.88
N PRO A 63 5.83 6.67 13.56
CA PRO A 63 5.22 5.77 14.52
C PRO A 63 6.07 4.52 14.70
N GLU A 64 6.32 4.12 15.95
CA GLU A 64 7.13 2.93 16.23
C GLU A 64 6.78 2.26 17.56
N GLY A 65 7.20 1.01 17.68
CA GLY A 65 6.98 0.19 18.86
C GLY A 65 5.67 -0.57 18.81
N VAL A 66 5.22 -0.98 20.00
CA VAL A 66 3.98 -1.74 20.20
C VAL A 66 2.98 -0.82 20.86
N PHE A 67 1.84 -0.58 20.20
CA PHE A 67 0.80 0.27 20.77
C PHE A 67 -0.12 -0.54 21.71
N PRO A 68 -0.75 0.13 22.71
CA PRO A 68 -1.74 -0.53 23.56
C PRO A 68 -2.94 -1.02 22.75
N PRO A 69 -3.74 -1.96 23.28
CA PRO A 69 -4.98 -2.41 22.64
C PRO A 69 -5.92 -1.26 22.28
N ARG A 70 -6.76 -1.46 21.26
CA ARG A 70 -7.74 -0.46 20.79
C ARG A 70 -7.09 0.89 20.50
N THR A 71 -5.96 0.85 19.79
CA THR A 71 -5.30 2.06 19.27
C THR A 71 -5.74 2.33 17.84
N ASN A 72 -6.22 3.53 17.56
CA ASN A 72 -6.45 4.03 16.21
C ASN A 72 -5.48 5.17 15.88
N ILE A 73 -4.60 4.96 14.89
CA ILE A 73 -3.72 6.01 14.35
C ILE A 73 -4.19 6.35 12.94
N THR A 74 -4.77 7.54 12.78
CA THR A 74 -5.21 8.06 11.48
C THR A 74 -4.26 9.14 10.99
N ILE A 75 -3.66 8.92 9.82
CA ILE A 75 -2.79 9.87 9.13
C ILE A 75 -3.51 10.25 7.85
N SER A 76 -4.25 11.35 7.85
CA SER A 76 -5.17 11.67 6.76
C SER A 76 -5.01 13.07 6.18
N GLY A 77 -5.07 13.21 4.86
CA GLY A 77 -5.10 14.54 4.21
C GLY A 77 -3.83 15.37 4.40
N ASN A 78 -2.68 14.73 4.64
CA ASN A 78 -1.41 15.43 4.86
C ASN A 78 -0.62 15.54 3.55
N ARG A 79 0.27 16.53 3.50
CA ARG A 79 1.24 16.70 2.41
C ARG A 79 2.64 16.41 2.91
N PHE A 80 3.32 15.44 2.31
CA PHE A 80 4.70 15.10 2.59
C PHE A 80 5.57 15.43 1.38
N THR A 81 6.66 16.16 1.61
CA THR A 81 7.68 16.43 0.60
C THR A 81 9.03 16.09 1.19
N VAL A 82 9.79 15.21 0.52
CA VAL A 82 11.14 14.82 0.97
C VAL A 82 12.14 14.95 -0.18
N THR A 83 13.16 15.76 0.04
CA THR A 83 14.26 16.06 -0.89
C THR A 83 15.61 15.53 -0.37
N ARG A 84 15.69 15.22 0.93
CA ARG A 84 16.91 14.71 1.57
C ARG A 84 16.58 13.68 2.66
N ARG A 85 17.59 12.90 3.04
CA ARG A 85 17.47 12.00 4.20
C ARG A 85 17.32 12.81 5.47
N ILE A 86 16.32 12.45 6.27
CA ILE A 86 16.09 13.05 7.60
C ILE A 86 16.76 12.17 8.64
N SER A 87 17.71 12.74 9.38
CA SER A 87 18.39 12.03 10.45
C SER A 87 17.45 11.86 11.64
N ARG A 88 17.32 10.62 12.14
CA ARG A 88 16.59 10.30 13.37
C ARG A 88 17.50 9.49 14.28
N LEU A 89 17.64 9.92 15.53
CA LEU A 89 18.42 9.18 16.52
C LEU A 89 17.83 7.77 16.70
N GLY A 90 18.68 6.75 16.67
CA GLY A 90 18.25 5.35 16.80
C GLY A 90 17.70 4.71 15.53
N LEU A 91 17.57 5.44 14.41
CA LEU A 91 17.10 4.93 13.12
C LEU A 91 18.05 5.31 11.99
N VAL A 92 18.68 4.32 11.36
CA VAL A 92 19.57 4.55 10.21
C VAL A 92 18.76 4.41 8.93
N LEU A 93 18.26 5.53 8.40
CA LEU A 93 17.54 5.56 7.13
C LEU A 93 18.52 5.59 5.96
N ARG A 94 18.52 4.52 5.16
CA ARG A 94 19.33 4.46 3.94
C ARG A 94 18.75 5.28 2.79
N LYS A 95 17.43 5.48 2.78
CA LYS A 95 16.66 6.20 1.76
C LYS A 95 15.97 7.44 2.36
N PRO A 96 15.78 8.53 1.60
CA PRO A 96 14.85 9.60 1.97
C PRO A 96 13.45 9.02 2.17
N SER A 97 12.76 9.41 3.24
CA SER A 97 11.45 8.86 3.61
C SER A 97 10.53 9.89 4.24
N CYS A 98 9.24 9.85 3.88
CA CYS A 98 8.21 10.74 4.44
C CYS A 98 7.69 10.19 5.78
N VAL A 99 7.42 8.90 5.79
CA VAL A 99 7.03 8.13 6.97
C VAL A 99 8.03 7.01 7.15
N ALA A 100 8.62 6.89 8.34
CA ALA A 100 9.52 5.78 8.64
C ALA A 100 9.22 5.16 9.99
N MET A 101 9.22 3.83 10.05
CA MET A 101 8.86 3.05 11.23
C MET A 101 10.03 2.15 11.62
N ASN A 102 10.37 2.10 12.90
CA ASN A 102 11.40 1.21 13.44
C ASN A 102 10.74 0.03 14.18
N GLY A 103 10.13 -0.86 13.42
CA GLY A 103 9.21 -1.87 13.99
C GLY A 103 7.89 -1.24 14.39
N LEU A 104 6.81 -1.67 13.72
CA LEU A 104 5.46 -1.28 14.08
C LEU A 104 4.65 -2.54 14.38
N ALA A 105 4.15 -2.64 15.60
CA ALA A 105 3.25 -3.71 16.00
C ALA A 105 1.87 -3.15 16.33
N ILE A 106 0.88 -3.60 15.56
CA ILE A 106 -0.53 -3.23 15.65
C ILE A 106 -1.26 -4.48 16.13
N ALA A 107 -1.86 -4.41 17.31
CA ALA A 107 -2.48 -5.57 17.92
C ALA A 107 -3.74 -5.24 18.71
N ASN A 108 -4.59 -6.26 18.90
CA ASN A 108 -5.76 -6.24 19.78
C ASN A 108 -6.73 -5.11 19.40
N ASP A 109 -7.43 -5.30 18.29
CA ASP A 109 -8.47 -4.39 17.79
C ASP A 109 -7.93 -2.98 17.49
N SER A 110 -6.71 -2.90 16.95
CA SER A 110 -6.03 -1.64 16.64
C SER A 110 -5.93 -1.41 15.13
N ALA A 111 -5.87 -0.14 14.73
CA ALA A 111 -5.78 0.27 13.34
C ALA A 111 -4.73 1.36 13.13
N VAL A 112 -3.98 1.27 12.04
CA VAL A 112 -3.16 2.37 11.52
C VAL A 112 -3.54 2.60 10.06
N VAL A 113 -4.02 3.81 9.76
CA VAL A 113 -4.60 4.15 8.45
C VAL A 113 -3.92 5.38 7.89
N LEU A 114 -3.33 5.25 6.70
CA LEU A 114 -2.80 6.35 5.90
C LEU A 114 -3.77 6.59 4.75
N SER A 115 -4.49 7.71 4.76
CA SER A 115 -5.53 7.97 3.75
C SER A 115 -5.58 9.39 3.20
N GLY A 116 -5.78 9.54 1.89
CA GLY A 116 -5.91 10.87 1.27
C GLY A 116 -4.65 11.74 1.37
N ASN A 117 -3.47 11.15 1.65
CA ASN A 117 -2.24 11.92 1.75
C ASN A 117 -1.60 12.09 0.37
N VAL A 118 -0.82 13.16 0.23
CA VAL A 118 0.04 13.41 -0.93
C VAL A 118 1.49 13.20 -0.53
N PHE A 119 2.17 12.24 -1.15
CA PHE A 119 3.59 11.97 -0.96
C PHE A 119 4.39 12.44 -2.17
N GLN A 120 5.33 13.33 -1.95
CA GLN A 120 6.22 13.87 -2.97
C GLN A 120 7.67 13.55 -2.62
N THR A 121 8.32 12.73 -3.45
CA THR A 121 9.74 12.39 -3.28
C THR A 121 10.56 12.92 -4.45
N VAL A 122 11.62 13.68 -4.14
CA VAL A 122 12.42 14.44 -5.13
C VAL A 122 13.87 13.93 -5.23
N ARG A 123 14.08 12.62 -5.03
CA ARG A 123 15.41 12.02 -5.17
C ARG A 123 15.31 10.61 -5.71
N ALA A 124 16.34 10.27 -6.48
CA ALA A 124 16.68 8.89 -6.80
C ALA A 124 16.76 8.02 -5.54
N SER A 125 16.19 6.82 -5.62
CA SER A 125 16.18 5.83 -4.52
C SER A 125 15.50 6.30 -3.23
N SER A 126 14.38 7.03 -3.35
CA SER A 126 13.54 7.44 -2.22
C SER A 126 12.43 6.42 -1.91
N SER A 127 11.84 6.55 -0.73
CA SER A 127 10.64 5.81 -0.34
C SER A 127 9.61 6.70 0.33
N ALA A 128 8.31 6.44 0.16
CA ALA A 128 7.29 7.22 0.86
C ALA A 128 7.12 6.69 2.29
N ILE A 129 6.89 5.38 2.40
CA ILE A 129 6.68 4.65 3.66
C ILE A 129 7.81 3.62 3.79
N HIS A 130 8.55 3.70 4.89
CA HIS A 130 9.77 2.91 5.08
C HIS A 130 9.76 2.19 6.42
N PHE A 131 9.69 0.87 6.40
CA PHE A 131 9.88 0.05 7.59
C PHE A 131 11.33 -0.38 7.71
N VAL A 132 11.96 0.00 8.82
CA VAL A 132 13.34 -0.35 9.15
C VAL A 132 13.33 -1.37 10.27
N ARG A 133 14.38 -2.18 10.29
CA ARG A 133 14.64 -3.19 11.31
C ARG A 133 13.57 -4.26 11.44
N SER A 134 12.64 -4.09 12.38
CA SER A 134 11.75 -5.15 12.87
C SER A 134 10.47 -5.36 12.05
N GLY A 135 10.36 -4.73 10.87
CA GLY A 135 9.25 -4.92 9.95
C GLY A 135 7.91 -4.37 10.46
N LEU A 136 6.81 -5.00 10.04
CA LEU A 136 5.43 -4.66 10.38
C LEU A 136 4.74 -5.93 10.88
N ARG A 137 4.11 -5.86 12.05
CA ARG A 137 3.29 -6.96 12.59
C ARG A 137 1.88 -6.45 12.88
N VAL A 138 0.90 -7.04 12.22
CA VAL A 138 -0.53 -6.78 12.43
C VAL A 138 -1.14 -8.07 12.95
N SER A 139 -1.77 -8.03 14.12
CA SER A 139 -2.31 -9.25 14.74
C SER A 139 -3.55 -9.02 15.57
N TRP A 140 -4.40 -10.04 15.74
CA TRP A 140 -5.56 -9.97 16.64
C TRP A 140 -6.55 -8.88 16.22
N HIS A 141 -7.33 -9.16 15.17
CA HIS A 141 -8.41 -8.28 14.68
C HIS A 141 -7.94 -6.85 14.38
N SER A 142 -6.74 -6.71 13.81
CA SER A 142 -6.09 -5.41 13.60
C SER A 142 -5.87 -5.09 12.12
N LEU A 143 -5.69 -3.80 11.82
CA LEU A 143 -5.57 -3.28 10.45
C LEU A 143 -4.34 -2.39 10.28
N PHE A 144 -3.63 -2.59 9.17
CA PHE A 144 -2.78 -1.54 8.58
C PHE A 144 -3.30 -1.21 7.18
N ALA A 145 -3.63 0.05 6.91
CA ALA A 145 -4.23 0.45 5.64
C ALA A 145 -3.51 1.64 4.99
N VAL A 146 -3.33 1.57 3.67
CA VAL A 146 -2.84 2.66 2.81
C VAL A 146 -3.87 2.86 1.71
N VAL A 147 -4.76 3.84 1.90
CA VAL A 147 -6.01 3.94 1.13
C VAL A 147 -6.20 5.32 0.51
N GLY A 148 -6.30 5.41 -0.82
CA GLY A 148 -6.64 6.67 -1.49
C GLY A 148 -5.54 7.73 -1.42
N ASN A 149 -4.26 7.36 -1.40
CA ASN A 149 -3.16 8.31 -1.38
C ASN A 149 -2.64 8.60 -2.79
N THR A 150 -2.07 9.78 -2.99
CA THR A 150 -1.40 10.17 -4.23
C THR A 150 0.11 10.18 -4.02
N PHE A 151 0.84 9.50 -4.92
CA PHE A 151 2.29 9.42 -4.90
C PHE A 151 2.88 10.10 -6.13
N TYR A 152 3.70 11.11 -5.89
CA TYR A 152 4.53 11.78 -6.89
C TYR A 152 6.00 11.46 -6.63
N THR A 153 6.69 10.94 -7.65
CA THR A 153 8.13 10.72 -7.62
C THR A 153 8.78 11.44 -8.80
N ASP A 154 9.97 11.99 -8.61
CA ASP A 154 10.79 12.55 -9.70
C ASP A 154 11.77 11.52 -10.29
N SER A 155 11.70 10.27 -9.82
CA SER A 155 12.69 9.24 -10.09
C SER A 155 12.03 7.89 -10.32
N THR A 156 12.49 7.22 -11.38
CA THR A 156 12.14 5.84 -11.74
C THR A 156 12.71 4.79 -10.77
N ASN A 157 13.65 5.17 -9.90
CA ASN A 157 14.30 4.27 -8.93
C ASN A 157 13.66 4.31 -7.53
N SER A 158 12.51 4.96 -7.39
CA SER A 158 11.83 5.13 -6.11
C SER A 158 11.00 3.88 -5.74
N THR A 159 10.85 3.62 -4.45
CA THR A 159 10.02 2.52 -3.92
C THR A 159 9.00 3.07 -2.95
N LEU A 160 7.70 3.02 -3.26
CA LEU A 160 6.69 3.70 -2.43
C LEU A 160 6.62 3.15 -1.01
N ILE A 161 6.45 1.83 -0.89
CA ILE A 161 6.41 1.10 0.38
C ILE A 161 7.58 0.14 0.40
N TYR A 162 8.54 0.40 1.29
CA TYR A 162 9.78 -0.35 1.38
C TYR A 162 9.94 -0.95 2.77
N LEU A 163 10.00 -2.28 2.84
CA LEU A 163 10.30 -3.01 4.07
C LEU A 163 11.74 -3.52 3.98
N GLU A 164 12.62 -2.86 4.72
CA GLU A 164 14.04 -3.20 4.76
C GLU A 164 14.27 -4.52 5.52
N ARG A 165 15.26 -5.27 5.06
CA ARG A 165 15.80 -6.41 5.78
C ARG A 165 16.66 -5.96 6.97
N SER A 166 16.43 -6.51 8.16
CA SER A 166 17.45 -6.52 9.22
C SER A 166 17.56 -7.87 9.93
N GLY A 167 18.67 -8.57 9.73
CA GLY A 167 18.90 -9.85 10.39
C GLY A 167 17.94 -10.95 9.93
N GLN A 168 17.87 -12.04 10.72
CA GLN A 168 17.11 -13.26 10.40
C GLN A 168 15.64 -13.21 10.83
N SER A 169 15.21 -12.17 11.56
CA SER A 169 13.90 -12.09 12.21
C SER A 169 12.98 -10.96 11.73
N SER A 170 13.40 -10.10 10.79
CA SER A 170 12.48 -9.14 10.16
C SER A 170 11.35 -9.90 9.46
N LEU A 171 10.11 -9.50 9.74
CA LEU A 171 8.89 -10.13 9.23
C LEU A 171 7.87 -9.03 8.86
N LEU A 172 7.22 -9.15 7.71
CA LEU A 172 5.87 -8.63 7.53
C LEU A 172 4.90 -9.73 7.97
N GLY A 173 4.30 -9.56 9.13
CA GLY A 173 3.38 -10.54 9.72
C GLY A 173 1.95 -10.01 9.79
N VAL A 174 0.99 -10.73 9.22
CA VAL A 174 -0.44 -10.46 9.33
C VAL A 174 -1.11 -11.72 9.88
N LEU A 175 -1.60 -11.64 11.11
CA LEU A 175 -1.90 -12.82 11.93
C LEU A 175 -3.26 -12.71 12.62
N ASN A 176 -3.92 -13.83 12.88
CA ASN A 176 -5.10 -13.90 13.77
C ASN A 176 -6.19 -12.90 13.38
N ASN A 177 -6.91 -13.17 12.28
CA ASN A 177 -8.01 -12.34 11.79
C ASN A 177 -7.60 -10.88 11.54
N SER A 178 -6.43 -10.64 10.96
CA SER A 178 -5.95 -9.27 10.70
C SER A 178 -5.80 -8.99 9.21
N ALA A 179 -5.71 -7.71 8.85
CA ALA A 179 -5.51 -7.32 7.47
C ALA A 179 -4.42 -6.25 7.26
N VAL A 180 -3.74 -6.36 6.12
CA VAL A 180 -2.98 -5.28 5.51
C VAL A 180 -3.66 -4.93 4.19
N VAL A 181 -4.08 -3.68 4.00
CA VAL A 181 -4.84 -3.27 2.81
C VAL A 181 -4.22 -2.05 2.14
N ILE A 182 -3.91 -2.19 0.85
CA ILE A 182 -3.36 -1.12 0.00
C ILE A 182 -4.35 -0.92 -1.14
N ARG A 183 -5.19 0.11 -1.05
CA ARG A 183 -6.37 0.27 -1.93
C ARG A 183 -6.51 1.65 -2.52
N GLY A 184 -6.87 1.74 -3.81
CA GLY A 184 -7.32 3.00 -4.42
C GLY A 184 -6.25 4.09 -4.48
N ASN A 185 -4.97 3.74 -4.44
CA ASN A 185 -3.90 4.73 -4.49
C ASN A 185 -3.58 5.10 -5.95
N PHE A 186 -3.15 6.35 -6.16
CA PHE A 186 -2.76 6.87 -7.45
C PHE A 186 -1.26 7.20 -7.49
N VAL A 187 -0.54 6.66 -8.46
CA VAL A 187 0.91 6.88 -8.64
C VAL A 187 1.13 7.59 -9.96
N THR A 188 1.49 8.87 -9.90
CA THR A 188 1.55 9.75 -11.08
C THR A 188 2.82 9.57 -11.91
N SER A 189 3.84 8.93 -11.35
CA SER A 189 5.19 8.90 -11.91
C SER A 189 5.72 7.48 -11.96
N PRO A 190 6.63 7.14 -12.89
CA PRO A 190 7.24 5.82 -12.91
C PRO A 190 8.04 5.54 -11.63
N VAL A 191 7.95 4.30 -11.13
CA VAL A 191 8.62 3.87 -9.89
C VAL A 191 9.31 2.53 -10.07
N LYS A 192 10.32 2.21 -9.27
CA LYS A 192 10.93 0.88 -9.32
C LYS A 192 9.93 -0.15 -8.81
N CYS A 193 9.40 0.08 -7.62
CA CYS A 193 8.37 -0.76 -7.04
C CYS A 193 7.32 0.04 -6.29
N PHE A 194 6.08 -0.45 -6.31
CA PHE A 194 5.07 0.03 -5.37
C PHE A 194 5.37 -0.54 -3.98
N VAL A 195 5.37 -1.87 -3.86
CA VAL A 195 5.65 -2.58 -2.61
C VAL A 195 6.89 -3.43 -2.81
N GLN A 196 7.89 -3.23 -1.96
CA GLN A 196 9.08 -4.07 -1.93
C GLN A 196 9.35 -4.56 -0.50
N ILE A 197 9.29 -5.89 -0.34
CA ILE A 197 9.49 -6.58 0.93
C ILE A 197 10.78 -7.39 0.83
N LEU A 198 11.84 -6.95 1.52
CA LEU A 198 13.13 -7.64 1.55
C LEU A 198 13.25 -8.64 2.71
N SER A 199 12.13 -9.18 3.16
CA SER A 199 11.97 -9.94 4.40
C SER A 199 10.85 -10.98 4.21
N VAL A 200 10.69 -11.91 5.16
CA VAL A 200 9.63 -12.91 5.10
C VAL A 200 8.26 -12.22 5.12
N LEU A 201 7.38 -12.59 4.21
CA LEU A 201 5.95 -12.26 4.25
C LEU A 201 5.23 -13.43 4.91
N ARG A 202 4.48 -13.18 5.98
CA ARG A 202 3.71 -14.22 6.70
C ARG A 202 2.28 -13.74 6.90
N VAL A 203 1.33 -14.49 6.34
CA VAL A 203 -0.11 -14.22 6.44
C VAL A 203 -0.76 -15.49 6.99
N GLU A 204 -1.28 -15.44 8.20
CA GLU A 204 -1.75 -16.65 8.88
C GLU A 204 -3.03 -16.46 9.69
N SER A 205 -3.72 -17.59 9.91
CA SER A 205 -4.86 -17.68 10.80
C SER A 205 -5.95 -16.71 10.40
N LEU A 206 -6.59 -17.00 9.25
CA LEU A 206 -7.73 -16.24 8.73
C LEU A 206 -7.40 -14.76 8.44
N SER A 207 -6.15 -14.48 8.07
CA SER A 207 -5.68 -13.12 7.81
C SER A 207 -5.56 -12.81 6.31
N ALA A 208 -5.57 -11.53 5.97
CA ALA A 208 -5.57 -11.08 4.57
C ALA A 208 -4.51 -10.00 4.27
N VAL A 209 -3.89 -10.09 3.10
CA VAL A 209 -3.15 -8.98 2.47
C VAL A 209 -3.84 -8.65 1.16
N VAL A 210 -4.28 -7.40 1.02
CA VAL A 210 -5.06 -6.95 -0.15
C VAL A 210 -4.35 -5.79 -0.82
N PHE A 211 -4.12 -5.91 -2.12
CA PHE A 211 -3.60 -4.85 -2.99
C PHE A 211 -4.60 -4.64 -4.14
N GLN A 212 -5.47 -3.64 -3.99
CA GLN A 212 -6.67 -3.54 -4.82
C GLN A 212 -6.87 -2.16 -5.45
N GLY A 213 -7.27 -2.12 -6.72
CA GLY A 213 -7.80 -0.88 -7.31
C GLY A 213 -6.79 0.27 -7.37
N ASN A 214 -5.49 -0.03 -7.38
CA ASN A 214 -4.46 1.00 -7.48
C ASN A 214 -4.22 1.36 -8.94
N ASP A 215 -4.05 2.65 -9.19
CA ASP A 215 -3.74 3.21 -10.49
C ASP A 215 -2.27 3.67 -10.49
N MET A 216 -1.47 3.14 -11.41
CA MET A 216 -0.05 3.41 -11.47
C MET A 216 0.49 3.60 -12.88
N GLN A 217 1.50 4.45 -12.99
CA GLN A 217 2.38 4.53 -14.15
C GLN A 217 3.42 3.40 -14.17
N GLU A 218 4.36 3.49 -15.11
CA GLU A 218 5.34 2.44 -15.41
C GLU A 218 6.14 2.03 -14.17
N SER A 219 6.40 0.72 -14.03
CA SER A 219 7.25 0.24 -12.94
C SER A 219 8.19 -0.89 -13.37
N LEU A 220 9.14 -1.28 -12.51
CA LEU A 220 9.93 -2.50 -12.73
C LEU A 220 9.11 -3.72 -12.28
N VAL A 221 8.61 -3.64 -11.04
CA VAL A 221 7.76 -4.65 -10.37
C VAL A 221 6.79 -3.93 -9.45
N VAL A 222 5.49 -4.26 -9.49
CA VAL A 222 4.52 -3.61 -8.61
C VAL A 222 4.63 -4.16 -7.18
N PHE A 223 4.56 -5.49 -7.05
CA PHE A 223 4.60 -6.18 -5.76
C PHE A 223 5.75 -7.18 -5.73
N LEU A 224 6.83 -6.83 -5.01
CA LEU A 224 8.05 -7.64 -4.92
C LEU A 224 8.24 -8.17 -3.50
N VAL A 225 8.32 -9.50 -3.36
CA VAL A 225 8.80 -10.17 -2.15
C VAL A 225 10.11 -10.87 -2.48
N SER A 226 11.19 -10.50 -1.79
CA SER A 226 12.55 -11.04 -2.02
C SER A 226 12.97 -12.10 -1.00
N TYR A 227 12.00 -12.65 -0.26
CA TYR A 227 12.14 -13.78 0.66
C TYR A 227 10.91 -14.69 0.57
N SER A 228 10.88 -15.76 1.38
CA SER A 228 9.75 -16.69 1.41
C SER A 228 8.45 -15.98 1.79
N SER A 229 7.38 -16.28 1.06
CA SER A 229 6.02 -15.87 1.40
C SER A 229 5.27 -17.05 1.98
N ASN A 230 4.83 -16.96 3.24
CA ASN A 230 4.13 -18.02 3.97
C ASN A 230 2.67 -17.62 4.17
N ILE A 231 1.75 -18.25 3.44
CA ILE A 231 0.31 -17.95 3.53
C ILE A 231 -0.37 -19.23 4.03
N TYR A 232 -0.76 -19.25 5.31
CA TYR A 232 -1.25 -20.47 5.97
C TYR A 232 -2.59 -20.28 6.69
N TYR A 233 -3.26 -21.40 6.92
CA TYR A 233 -4.42 -21.52 7.80
C TYR A 233 -5.57 -20.60 7.37
N ASN A 234 -6.13 -20.86 6.19
CA ASN A 234 -7.28 -20.14 5.64
C ASN A 234 -7.02 -18.64 5.45
N SER A 235 -5.81 -18.29 5.02
CA SER A 235 -5.39 -16.91 4.77
C SER A 235 -5.39 -16.57 3.29
N TRP A 236 -5.33 -15.27 2.99
CA TRP A 236 -5.49 -14.78 1.63
C TRP A 236 -4.51 -13.66 1.27
N LEU A 237 -3.89 -13.78 0.10
CA LEU A 237 -3.14 -12.71 -0.54
C LEU A 237 -3.84 -12.38 -1.86
N GLN A 238 -4.38 -11.18 -1.98
CA GLN A 238 -5.15 -10.72 -3.15
C GLN A 238 -4.46 -9.54 -3.81
N LEU A 239 -4.26 -9.63 -5.13
CA LEU A 239 -3.79 -8.52 -5.97
C LEU A 239 -4.80 -8.30 -7.11
N SER A 240 -5.74 -7.36 -6.95
CA SER A 240 -6.89 -7.27 -7.87
C SER A 240 -7.27 -5.87 -8.36
N GLY A 241 -7.84 -5.79 -9.56
CA GLY A 241 -8.44 -4.57 -10.09
C GLY A 241 -7.48 -3.40 -10.31
N ASN A 242 -6.17 -3.65 -10.42
CA ASN A 242 -5.19 -2.57 -10.56
C ASN A 242 -5.04 -2.15 -12.03
N LEU A 243 -4.83 -0.85 -12.26
CA LEU A 243 -4.55 -0.28 -13.58
C LEU A 243 -3.08 0.11 -13.68
N CYS A 244 -2.33 -0.59 -14.54
CA CYS A 244 -0.91 -0.34 -14.77
C CYS A 244 -0.71 0.27 -16.17
N ARG A 245 -0.33 1.55 -16.23
CA ARG A 245 0.06 2.24 -17.47
C ARG A 245 1.56 2.08 -17.69
N GLY A 246 1.95 1.36 -18.73
CA GLY A 246 3.33 0.93 -18.93
C GLY A 246 3.61 -0.41 -18.26
N ILE A 247 4.53 -1.18 -18.83
CA ILE A 247 4.77 -2.58 -18.46
C ILE A 247 5.71 -2.65 -17.25
N PRO A 248 5.37 -3.42 -16.20
CA PRO A 248 6.37 -3.95 -15.27
C PRO A 248 7.43 -4.74 -16.02
N SER A 249 8.65 -4.20 -16.18
CA SER A 249 9.66 -4.83 -17.04
C SER A 249 10.05 -6.25 -16.59
N GLU A 250 9.82 -6.60 -15.32
CA GLU A 250 10.02 -7.96 -14.81
C GLU A 250 8.71 -8.74 -14.60
N ALA A 251 7.80 -8.23 -13.76
CA ALA A 251 6.48 -8.82 -13.50
C ALA A 251 5.62 -7.86 -12.67
N PHE A 252 4.30 -7.97 -12.74
CA PHE A 252 3.42 -7.26 -11.82
C PHE A 252 3.62 -7.74 -10.37
N ALA A 253 3.47 -9.04 -10.13
CA ALA A 253 3.75 -9.68 -8.85
C ALA A 253 4.95 -10.63 -8.97
N PHE A 254 5.99 -10.41 -8.18
CA PHE A 254 7.19 -11.24 -8.17
C PHE A 254 7.50 -11.75 -6.76
N PHE A 255 7.41 -13.07 -6.59
CA PHE A 255 7.82 -13.78 -5.39
C PHE A 255 9.14 -14.50 -5.62
N ASN A 256 10.14 -14.15 -4.83
CA ASN A 256 11.48 -14.70 -4.89
C ASN A 256 11.96 -15.05 -3.46
N PRO A 257 12.21 -16.32 -3.11
CA PRO A 257 12.22 -17.47 -4.02
C PRO A 257 10.85 -18.15 -4.17
N THR A 258 10.11 -18.34 -3.07
CA THR A 258 8.98 -19.28 -3.00
C THR A 258 7.74 -18.67 -2.36
N VAL A 259 6.61 -19.31 -2.62
CA VAL A 259 5.33 -19.08 -1.94
C VAL A 259 4.92 -20.40 -1.27
N ASN A 260 4.81 -20.44 0.04
CA ASN A 260 4.36 -21.60 0.80
C ASN A 260 2.88 -21.43 1.12
N LEU A 261 2.08 -22.47 0.91
CA LEU A 261 0.61 -22.39 1.00
C LEU A 261 0.05 -23.53 1.85
N ARG A 262 -0.79 -23.21 2.84
CA ARG A 262 -1.51 -24.22 3.63
C ARG A 262 -2.97 -23.82 3.79
N GLU A 263 -3.88 -24.55 3.14
CA GLU A 263 -5.32 -24.26 3.13
C GLU A 263 -5.57 -22.77 2.84
N SER A 264 -4.85 -22.20 1.89
CA SER A 264 -4.81 -20.74 1.69
C SER A 264 -4.72 -20.41 0.22
N THR A 265 -5.05 -19.16 -0.11
CA THR A 265 -5.19 -18.73 -1.49
C THR A 265 -4.32 -17.51 -1.79
N VAL A 266 -3.64 -17.56 -2.93
CA VAL A 266 -3.09 -16.36 -3.59
C VAL A 266 -3.93 -16.09 -4.83
N SER A 267 -4.47 -14.89 -4.95
CA SER A 267 -5.29 -14.51 -6.10
C SER A 267 -4.76 -13.27 -6.81
N VAL A 268 -4.78 -13.30 -8.14
CA VAL A 268 -4.37 -12.18 -8.99
C VAL A 268 -5.42 -11.98 -10.08
N SER A 269 -6.25 -10.94 -9.99
CA SER A 269 -7.44 -10.85 -10.84
C SER A 269 -7.83 -9.45 -11.29
N GLY A 270 -8.47 -9.34 -12.45
CA GLY A 270 -9.05 -8.06 -12.90
C GLY A 270 -8.02 -6.96 -13.15
N ASN A 271 -6.73 -7.27 -13.22
CA ASN A 271 -5.69 -6.27 -13.42
C ASN A 271 -5.58 -5.91 -14.90
N GLN A 272 -5.50 -4.62 -15.20
CA GLN A 272 -5.43 -4.08 -16.55
C GLN A 272 -4.03 -3.50 -16.79
N PHE A 273 -3.39 -3.94 -17.87
CA PHE A 273 -2.05 -3.53 -18.26
C PHE A 273 -2.09 -2.83 -19.62
N ILE A 274 -1.61 -1.60 -19.70
CA ILE A 274 -1.51 -0.85 -20.96
C ILE A 274 -0.04 -0.88 -21.42
N SER A 275 0.22 -1.42 -22.61
CA SER A 275 1.53 -1.85 -23.10
C SER A 275 1.75 -1.47 -24.57
N SER A 276 2.89 -0.88 -24.90
CA SER A 276 3.33 -0.69 -26.29
C SER A 276 4.34 -1.74 -26.78
N LYS A 277 4.91 -2.57 -25.87
CA LYS A 277 6.05 -3.47 -26.16
C LYS A 277 5.73 -4.97 -26.03
N GLY A 278 4.45 -5.34 -25.87
CA GLY A 278 4.01 -6.75 -25.82
C GLY A 278 3.88 -7.34 -24.41
N MET A 279 4.03 -8.66 -24.31
CA MET A 279 3.60 -9.57 -23.24
C MET A 279 4.03 -9.16 -21.81
N THR A 280 3.08 -9.12 -20.88
CA THR A 280 3.30 -8.80 -19.45
C THR A 280 3.24 -10.07 -18.60
N LYS A 281 4.24 -10.27 -17.73
CA LYS A 281 4.20 -11.32 -16.70
C LYS A 281 3.40 -10.81 -15.52
N VAL A 282 2.19 -11.32 -15.33
CA VAL A 282 1.31 -10.90 -14.24
C VAL A 282 1.78 -11.48 -12.92
N LEU A 283 2.16 -12.76 -12.91
CA LEU A 283 2.68 -13.44 -11.74
C LEU A 283 3.95 -14.19 -12.09
N ARG A 284 4.97 -14.02 -11.26
CA ARG A 284 6.21 -14.80 -11.31
C ARG A 284 6.54 -15.34 -9.93
N ILE A 285 6.68 -16.65 -9.84
CA ILE A 285 7.21 -17.35 -8.66
C ILE A 285 8.50 -18.04 -9.11
N LEU A 286 9.62 -17.72 -8.43
CA LEU A 286 10.94 -18.10 -8.93
C LEU A 286 11.25 -19.59 -8.76
N LEU A 287 11.02 -20.11 -7.57
CA LEU A 287 11.40 -21.46 -7.17
C LEU A 287 10.19 -22.27 -6.69
N GLU A 288 10.35 -23.58 -6.78
CA GLU A 288 9.45 -24.56 -6.19
C GLU A 288 9.56 -24.60 -4.67
N THR A 289 8.52 -25.11 -4.01
CA THR A 289 8.52 -25.37 -2.57
C THR A 289 7.91 -26.74 -2.29
N THR A 290 8.31 -27.34 -1.16
CA THR A 290 7.70 -28.57 -0.63
C THR A 290 6.61 -28.28 0.40
N ASP A 291 6.41 -27.01 0.78
CA ASP A 291 5.46 -26.60 1.81
C ASP A 291 4.13 -26.12 1.19
N ILE A 292 3.45 -27.04 0.51
CA ILE A 292 2.13 -26.84 -0.10
C ILE A 292 1.18 -27.93 0.42
N THR A 293 0.11 -27.51 1.10
CA THR A 293 -0.97 -28.40 1.58
C THR A 293 -2.31 -27.76 1.29
N ASN A 294 -3.09 -28.28 0.33
CA ASN A 294 -4.39 -27.71 -0.07
C ASN A 294 -4.36 -26.19 -0.36
N GLY A 295 -3.22 -25.70 -0.88
CA GLY A 295 -3.05 -24.31 -1.31
C GLY A 295 -3.48 -24.12 -2.76
N ALA A 296 -3.99 -22.94 -3.09
CA ALA A 296 -4.40 -22.60 -4.45
C ALA A 296 -3.80 -21.25 -4.90
N ILE A 297 -3.39 -21.20 -6.17
CA ILE A 297 -3.09 -19.96 -6.87
C ILE A 297 -4.18 -19.75 -7.91
N VAL A 298 -4.89 -18.63 -7.85
CA VAL A 298 -6.00 -18.35 -8.78
C VAL A 298 -5.74 -17.05 -9.51
N ALA A 299 -5.66 -17.11 -10.83
CA ALA A 299 -5.60 -15.94 -11.69
C ALA A 299 -6.87 -15.85 -12.53
N ALA A 300 -7.45 -14.65 -12.66
CA ALA A 300 -8.68 -14.48 -13.43
C ALA A 300 -8.75 -13.09 -14.08
N CYS A 301 -9.16 -13.04 -15.35
CA CYS A 301 -9.47 -11.78 -16.03
C CYS A 301 -8.39 -10.68 -15.94
N ASN A 302 -7.11 -11.04 -16.13
CA ASN A 302 -6.04 -10.06 -16.25
C ASN A 302 -5.82 -9.75 -17.73
N THR A 303 -5.86 -8.47 -18.12
CA THR A 303 -5.86 -8.05 -19.53
C THR A 303 -4.65 -7.19 -19.87
N VAL A 304 -4.12 -7.36 -21.08
CA VAL A 304 -3.05 -6.54 -21.64
C VAL A 304 -3.60 -5.85 -22.88
N ASN A 305 -3.64 -4.52 -22.91
CA ASN A 305 -4.24 -3.73 -23.98
C ASN A 305 -5.71 -4.08 -24.28
N GLY A 306 -6.46 -4.48 -23.26
CA GLY A 306 -7.85 -4.92 -23.41
C GLY A 306 -8.01 -6.33 -23.93
N GLU A 307 -6.92 -7.05 -24.23
CA GLU A 307 -6.95 -8.45 -24.66
C GLU A 307 -6.54 -9.41 -23.53
N GLU A 308 -7.06 -10.63 -23.57
CA GLU A 308 -6.61 -11.72 -22.73
C GLU A 308 -5.23 -12.20 -23.23
N GLY A 309 -4.15 -11.77 -22.57
CA GLY A 309 -2.78 -12.04 -23.01
C GLY A 309 -1.74 -11.98 -21.89
N ALA A 310 -2.21 -12.12 -20.64
CA ALA A 310 -1.37 -12.14 -19.46
C ALA A 310 -0.58 -13.46 -19.33
N THR A 311 0.71 -13.36 -19.00
CA THR A 311 1.58 -14.52 -18.81
C THR A 311 1.83 -14.79 -17.33
N TYR A 312 1.89 -16.06 -16.95
CA TYR A 312 2.11 -16.52 -15.59
C TYR A 312 3.30 -17.49 -15.58
N ILE A 313 4.30 -17.21 -14.76
CA ILE A 313 5.46 -18.08 -14.55
C ILE A 313 5.32 -18.66 -13.15
N ILE A 314 4.68 -19.82 -13.08
CA ILE A 314 4.37 -20.53 -11.84
C ILE A 314 4.95 -21.94 -11.97
N PRO A 315 5.76 -22.41 -11.01
CA PRO A 315 6.25 -23.79 -11.02
C PRO A 315 5.11 -24.82 -11.00
N SER A 316 5.32 -25.99 -11.60
CA SER A 316 4.27 -26.99 -11.83
C SER A 316 3.69 -27.62 -10.55
N MET A 317 4.42 -27.56 -9.43
CA MET A 317 3.94 -28.07 -8.14
C MET A 317 2.79 -27.26 -7.53
N TYR A 318 2.59 -26.01 -7.97
CA TYR A 318 1.47 -25.20 -7.50
C TYR A 318 0.19 -25.60 -8.25
N ASN A 319 -0.91 -25.78 -7.52
CA ASN A 319 -2.23 -25.92 -8.11
C ASN A 319 -2.73 -24.56 -8.60
N ALA A 320 -2.27 -24.15 -9.79
CA ALA A 320 -2.61 -22.88 -10.41
C ALA A 320 -3.84 -23.02 -11.30
N ILE A 321 -4.84 -22.19 -11.06
CA ILE A 321 -6.07 -22.09 -11.86
C ILE A 321 -6.04 -20.75 -12.57
N ILE A 322 -6.08 -20.75 -13.90
CA ILE A 322 -6.07 -19.54 -14.73
C ILE A 322 -7.41 -19.48 -15.47
N LEU A 323 -8.19 -18.46 -15.18
CA LEU A 323 -9.55 -18.25 -15.66
C LEU A 323 -9.62 -17.03 -16.59
N THR A 324 -10.58 -17.07 -17.50
CA THR A 324 -10.84 -16.01 -18.48
C THR A 324 -11.75 -14.93 -17.87
N CYS A 325 -11.96 -13.83 -18.58
CA CYS A 325 -12.99 -12.84 -18.23
C CYS A 325 -14.41 -13.33 -18.51
N SER A 326 -14.57 -14.43 -19.26
CA SER A 326 -15.89 -14.99 -19.59
C SER A 326 -16.49 -15.87 -18.47
N ASP A 327 -15.70 -16.20 -17.45
CA ASP A 327 -16.13 -17.01 -16.33
C ASP A 327 -16.99 -16.19 -15.36
N PRO A 328 -18.24 -16.62 -15.06
CA PRO A 328 -19.26 -15.76 -14.44
C PRO A 328 -18.92 -15.31 -13.01
N CYS A 329 -18.08 -16.05 -12.28
CA CYS A 329 -17.42 -15.55 -11.08
C CYS A 329 -16.34 -16.50 -10.57
N ALA A 330 -15.10 -16.02 -10.45
CA ALA A 330 -14.06 -16.72 -9.72
C ALA A 330 -14.07 -16.31 -8.24
N LEU A 331 -14.90 -16.96 -7.41
CA LEU A 331 -15.10 -16.66 -5.98
C LEU A 331 -13.80 -16.31 -5.24
N ALA A 332 -12.79 -17.18 -5.36
CA ALA A 332 -11.49 -17.07 -4.69
C ALA A 332 -10.66 -15.83 -5.10
N THR A 333 -11.13 -15.07 -6.10
CA THR A 333 -10.50 -13.85 -6.58
C THR A 333 -11.21 -12.57 -6.14
N SER A 334 -12.48 -12.67 -5.73
CA SER A 334 -13.32 -11.53 -5.34
C SER A 334 -13.62 -11.53 -3.84
N CYS A 335 -13.82 -12.70 -3.26
CA CYS A 335 -14.23 -12.88 -1.87
C CYS A 335 -13.14 -13.59 -1.07
N PHE A 336 -12.92 -13.17 0.18
CA PHE A 336 -12.04 -13.89 1.10
C PHE A 336 -12.66 -15.24 1.47
N PRO A 337 -12.09 -16.40 1.07
CA PRO A 337 -12.77 -17.68 1.19
C PRO A 337 -13.15 -18.07 2.62
N ALA A 338 -12.34 -17.67 3.60
CA ALA A 338 -12.54 -18.00 5.01
C ALA A 338 -13.83 -17.42 5.60
N TYR A 339 -14.26 -16.26 5.11
CA TYR A 339 -15.40 -15.51 5.63
C TYR A 339 -16.50 -15.32 4.60
N THR A 340 -16.56 -16.17 3.58
CA THR A 340 -17.59 -16.12 2.54
C THR A 340 -18.50 -17.34 2.64
N THR A 341 -19.81 -17.13 2.75
CA THR A 341 -20.81 -18.21 2.78
C THR A 341 -21.25 -18.61 1.37
N THR A 342 -21.56 -17.61 0.57
CA THR A 342 -22.01 -17.73 -0.82
C THR A 342 -21.56 -16.48 -1.58
N ALA A 343 -21.50 -16.53 -2.91
CA ALA A 343 -21.54 -15.31 -3.71
C ALA A 343 -22.54 -15.48 -4.85
N SER A 344 -23.04 -14.34 -5.34
CA SER A 344 -23.93 -14.33 -6.48
C SER A 344 -23.24 -14.89 -7.73
N SER A 345 -23.98 -15.64 -8.55
CA SER A 345 -23.56 -16.00 -9.90
C SER A 345 -23.42 -14.76 -10.79
N ASP A 346 -24.19 -13.72 -10.47
CA ASP A 346 -24.27 -12.47 -11.23
C ASP A 346 -23.43 -11.41 -10.49
N GLY A 347 -22.21 -11.14 -10.96
CA GLY A 347 -21.40 -10.00 -10.51
C GLY A 347 -20.52 -10.23 -9.26
N CYS A 348 -20.32 -11.47 -8.82
CA CYS A 348 -19.41 -11.82 -7.71
C CYS A 348 -19.70 -11.13 -6.36
N ALA A 349 -20.95 -10.77 -6.06
CA ALA A 349 -21.28 -10.15 -4.78
C ALA A 349 -21.16 -11.17 -3.64
N CYS A 350 -20.25 -10.92 -2.70
CA CYS A 350 -19.94 -11.84 -1.61
C CYS A 350 -20.96 -11.70 -0.46
N THR A 351 -21.46 -12.82 0.05
CA THR A 351 -22.25 -12.86 1.29
C THR A 351 -21.35 -13.33 2.42
N CYS A 352 -21.06 -12.43 3.36
CA CYS A 352 -20.10 -12.71 4.42
C CYS A 352 -20.67 -13.60 5.52
N ALA A 353 -19.82 -14.49 6.03
CA ALA A 353 -20.04 -15.20 7.28
C ALA A 353 -19.83 -14.25 8.47
N GLU A 354 -20.16 -14.71 9.68
CA GLU A 354 -19.84 -14.00 10.91
C GLU A 354 -18.33 -13.69 10.98
N GLY A 355 -17.99 -12.45 11.30
CA GLY A 355 -16.60 -11.95 11.33
C GLY A 355 -16.07 -11.44 9.99
N GLY A 356 -16.77 -11.65 8.88
CA GLY A 356 -16.43 -11.07 7.58
C GLY A 356 -16.98 -9.64 7.41
N HIS A 357 -16.18 -8.75 6.83
CA HIS A 357 -16.50 -7.33 6.68
C HIS A 357 -16.31 -6.81 5.24
N GLY A 358 -17.25 -5.98 4.80
CA GLY A 358 -17.21 -5.31 3.49
C GLY A 358 -17.44 -6.25 2.30
N ASP A 359 -17.29 -5.73 1.09
CA ASP A 359 -17.65 -6.44 -0.15
C ASP A 359 -16.81 -7.70 -0.41
N ALA A 360 -15.58 -7.75 0.13
CA ALA A 360 -14.68 -8.89 -0.01
C ALA A 360 -14.65 -9.80 1.24
N CYS A 361 -15.51 -9.56 2.24
CA CYS A 361 -15.56 -10.32 3.49
C CYS A 361 -14.22 -10.42 4.24
N LEU A 362 -13.51 -9.29 4.35
CA LEU A 362 -12.22 -9.21 5.03
C LEU A 362 -12.37 -9.44 6.55
N PRO A 363 -11.32 -9.89 7.25
CA PRO A 363 -11.42 -10.22 8.68
C PRO A 363 -11.56 -8.99 9.60
N VAL A 364 -11.42 -7.78 9.04
CA VAL A 364 -11.54 -6.50 9.75
C VAL A 364 -12.16 -5.46 8.83
N VAL A 365 -12.83 -4.46 9.42
CA VAL A 365 -13.40 -3.33 8.70
C VAL A 365 -12.29 -2.46 8.10
N VAL A 366 -12.39 -2.15 6.81
CA VAL A 366 -11.44 -1.28 6.09
C VAL A 366 -12.12 0.05 5.76
N PRO A 367 -11.51 1.21 6.05
CA PRO A 367 -12.06 2.49 5.64
C PRO A 367 -12.14 2.63 4.12
N GLU A 368 -13.23 3.23 3.64
CA GLU A 368 -13.35 3.63 2.24
C GLU A 368 -12.35 4.73 1.87
N PRO A 369 -11.78 4.70 0.65
CA PRO A 369 -10.99 5.83 0.16
C PRO A 369 -11.85 7.10 0.18
N PRO A 370 -11.26 8.26 0.51
CA PRO A 370 -11.96 9.53 0.45
C PRO A 370 -12.48 9.73 -0.98
N SER A 371 -13.75 10.14 -1.11
CA SER A 371 -14.34 10.42 -2.41
C SER A 371 -13.57 11.55 -3.09
N THR A 372 -13.18 11.33 -4.34
CA THR A 372 -12.68 12.41 -5.20
C THR A 372 -13.80 13.36 -5.62
N ASP A 373 -15.05 12.96 -5.45
CA ASP A 373 -16.23 13.82 -5.60
C ASP A 373 -16.18 14.93 -4.55
N GLY A 374 -15.69 16.10 -4.96
CA GLY A 374 -15.56 17.29 -4.14
C GLY A 374 -14.13 17.64 -3.66
N ALA A 375 -13.11 16.85 -4.00
CA ALA A 375 -11.73 17.21 -3.73
C ALA A 375 -11.20 18.19 -4.79
N ASP A 376 -10.71 19.35 -4.35
CA ASP A 376 -10.11 20.37 -5.20
C ASP A 376 -8.78 19.84 -5.78
N LEU A 377 -8.82 19.19 -6.95
CA LEU A 377 -7.65 18.68 -7.70
C LEU A 377 -6.78 19.82 -8.27
N CYS A 378 -6.89 21.03 -7.70
CA CYS A 378 -6.17 22.21 -8.13
C CYS A 378 -4.73 22.23 -7.62
N VAL A 379 -3.77 22.32 -8.53
CA VAL A 379 -2.41 22.77 -8.24
C VAL A 379 -2.46 24.28 -8.00
N ARG A 380 -2.10 24.72 -6.79
CA ARG A 380 -2.13 26.14 -6.41
C ARG A 380 -0.75 26.72 -6.14
N ASP A 381 -0.52 27.96 -6.56
CA ASP A 381 0.64 28.80 -6.19
C ASP A 381 2.03 28.19 -6.47
N VAL A 382 2.17 27.48 -7.59
CA VAL A 382 3.45 26.89 -8.02
C VAL A 382 4.08 27.72 -9.14
N ARG A 383 5.40 27.88 -9.11
CA ARG A 383 6.17 28.37 -10.26
C ARG A 383 6.80 27.19 -10.98
N VAL A 384 6.50 27.04 -12.26
CA VAL A 384 6.92 25.91 -13.07
C VAL A 384 7.98 26.41 -14.04
N ASP A 385 9.24 26.05 -13.78
CA ASP A 385 10.41 26.48 -14.56
C ASP A 385 10.84 25.45 -15.63
N VAL A 386 10.06 24.37 -15.83
CA VAL A 386 10.35 23.28 -16.77
C VAL A 386 9.09 22.95 -17.59
N GLU A 387 9.28 22.57 -18.85
CA GLU A 387 8.20 22.14 -19.75
C GLU A 387 7.39 20.96 -19.14
N VAL A 388 6.07 21.12 -19.11
CA VAL A 388 5.13 20.11 -18.57
C VAL A 388 4.36 19.48 -19.72
N ASN A 389 4.56 18.18 -19.93
CA ASN A 389 3.74 17.38 -20.85
C ASN A 389 2.66 16.63 -20.08
N ALA A 390 1.41 17.08 -20.19
CA ALA A 390 0.25 16.37 -19.66
C ALA A 390 -0.34 15.46 -20.76
N GLY A 391 -0.08 14.16 -20.67
CA GLY A 391 -0.55 13.15 -21.62
C GLY A 391 -1.71 12.30 -21.08
N LEU A 392 -2.82 12.30 -21.82
CA LEU A 392 -3.88 11.29 -21.95
C LEU A 392 -4.28 10.48 -20.69
N GLY A 393 -5.44 10.82 -20.11
CA GLY A 393 -6.25 9.83 -19.38
C GLY A 393 -6.76 10.21 -17.99
N THR A 394 -7.13 11.47 -17.77
CA THR A 394 -8.29 11.95 -16.96
C THR A 394 -8.20 13.48 -16.84
N SER A 395 -9.24 14.14 -17.33
CA SER A 395 -9.36 15.59 -17.47
C SER A 395 -9.87 16.22 -16.17
N ALA A 396 -8.96 16.69 -15.30
CA ALA A 396 -9.15 17.85 -14.41
C ALA A 396 -7.86 18.16 -13.62
N ALA A 397 -6.76 18.53 -14.28
CA ALA A 397 -5.70 19.27 -13.59
C ALA A 397 -6.16 20.73 -13.53
N CYS A 398 -6.70 21.15 -12.39
CA CYS A 398 -6.99 22.56 -12.15
C CYS A 398 -5.68 23.27 -11.76
N TYR A 399 -5.44 24.48 -12.27
CA TYR A 399 -4.29 25.30 -11.89
C TYR A 399 -4.80 26.67 -11.41
N VAL A 400 -4.50 27.05 -10.17
CA VAL A 400 -4.92 28.35 -9.60
C VAL A 400 -3.68 29.09 -9.12
N GLY A 401 -3.39 30.27 -9.68
CA GLY A 401 -2.22 31.05 -9.28
C GLY A 401 -0.86 30.47 -9.69
N VAL A 402 -0.82 29.64 -10.74
CA VAL A 402 0.44 29.04 -11.24
C VAL A 402 1.12 29.96 -12.25
N ILE A 403 2.44 30.14 -12.10
CA ILE A 403 3.27 30.93 -13.01
C ILE A 403 4.15 29.96 -13.80
N PHE A 404 3.87 29.81 -15.10
CA PHE A 404 4.70 29.04 -16.02
C PHE A 404 5.81 29.94 -16.57
N ALA A 405 7.06 29.59 -16.32
CA ALA A 405 8.24 30.30 -16.84
C ALA A 405 8.83 29.64 -18.11
N ALA A 406 8.24 28.52 -18.54
CA ALA A 406 8.53 27.80 -19.78
C ALA A 406 7.21 27.47 -20.51
N ASP A 407 7.31 27.10 -21.79
CA ASP A 407 6.13 26.76 -22.61
C ASP A 407 5.37 25.55 -22.05
N VAL A 408 4.04 25.60 -22.16
CA VAL A 408 3.14 24.52 -21.76
C VAL A 408 2.49 23.95 -23.01
N VAL A 409 2.75 22.68 -23.30
CA VAL A 409 2.11 21.97 -24.42
C VAL A 409 0.97 21.12 -23.87
N VAL A 410 -0.26 21.47 -24.23
CA VAL A 410 -1.46 20.70 -23.88
C VAL A 410 -1.98 20.03 -25.14
N ASP A 411 -1.91 18.69 -25.17
CA ASP A 411 -2.44 17.90 -26.29
C ASP A 411 -3.96 17.71 -26.14
N MET A 412 -4.76 18.51 -26.86
CA MET A 412 -6.22 18.60 -26.69
C MET A 412 -7.05 17.58 -27.50
N VAL A 413 -6.46 16.49 -28.00
CA VAL A 413 -7.11 15.59 -28.99
C VAL A 413 -8.35 14.84 -28.47
N SER A 414 -8.73 14.96 -27.19
CA SER A 414 -9.91 14.27 -26.61
C SER A 414 -10.83 15.12 -25.72
N MET A 415 -10.92 16.44 -25.95
CA MET A 415 -12.00 17.21 -25.33
C MET A 415 -13.31 16.99 -26.08
N SER A 416 -14.14 16.04 -25.64
CA SER A 416 -15.55 16.01 -26.02
C SER A 416 -16.29 17.11 -25.24
N GLY A 417 -16.60 18.21 -25.92
CA GLY A 417 -17.52 19.22 -25.39
C GLY A 417 -18.96 18.70 -25.38
N SER A 418 -19.66 18.94 -24.27
CA SER A 418 -21.13 18.95 -24.22
C SER A 418 -21.66 20.29 -24.70
#